data_AF-A0A4Y7S286-F1
#
_entry.id   AF-A0A4Y7S286-F1
#
_cell.length_a   1.000
_cell.length_b   1.000
_cell.length_c   1.000
_cell.angle_alpha   90.00
_cell.angle_beta   90.00
_cell.angle_gamma   90.00
#
_symmetry.space_group_name_H-M   'P 1'
#
loop_
_entity.id
_entity.type
_entity.pdbx_description
1 polymer ?
#
loop_
_entity_poly.entity_id
_entity_poly.type
_entity_poly.pdbx_seq_one_letter_code
_entity_poly.pdbx_strand_id
1 'polypeptide(L)'
;RLLNCIKELKGEVKALEWSCNTLSPPNRIPPEVLSRIFVMVQWRSRARGLGRPGNLAWLKITHVCRHWRETAIACQALWTTLSFIKPKITHLMLQRSQNAPLIVDF
;
A
#
# COMPACT_ATOMS: atom_id res chain seq x y z
N ARG A 1 -15.30 33.67 0.16
CA ARG A 1 -15.43 33.47 -1.31
C ARG A 1 -14.16 32.87 -1.92
N LEU A 2 -12.98 33.51 -1.80
CA LEU A 2 -11.69 32.96 -2.29
C LEU A 2 -11.31 31.58 -1.72
N LEU A 3 -11.49 31.36 -0.42
CA LEU A 3 -11.19 30.06 0.22
C LEU A 3 -12.05 28.90 -0.31
N ASN A 4 -13.30 29.18 -0.71
CA ASN A 4 -14.18 28.16 -1.30
C ASN A 4 -13.73 27.82 -2.73
N CYS A 5 -13.37 28.82 -3.52
CA CYS A 5 -12.82 28.62 -4.86
C CYS A 5 -11.51 27.80 -4.83
N ILE A 6 -10.60 28.07 -3.88
CA ILE A 6 -9.39 27.25 -3.69
C ILE A 6 -9.73 25.80 -3.31
N LYS A 7 -10.75 25.59 -2.47
CA LYS A 7 -11.18 24.24 -2.05
C LYS A 7 -11.78 23.46 -3.22
N GLU A 8 -12.55 24.13 -4.06
CA GLU A 8 -13.22 23.59 -5.24
C GLU A 8 -12.20 23.19 -6.31
N LEU A 9 -11.27 24.09 -6.66
CA LEU A 9 -10.18 23.79 -7.59
C LEU A 9 -9.29 22.63 -7.12
N LYS A 10 -9.00 22.52 -5.81
CA LYS A 10 -8.30 21.36 -5.26
C LYS A 10 -9.11 20.07 -5.36
N GLY A 11 -10.43 20.15 -5.33
CA GLY A 11 -11.34 19.02 -5.57
C GLY A 11 -11.28 18.56 -7.03
N GLU A 12 -11.32 19.50 -7.97
CA GLU A 12 -11.24 19.22 -9.40
C GLU A 12 -9.89 18.62 -9.81
N VAL A 13 -8.77 19.16 -9.32
CA VAL A 13 -7.43 18.59 -9.58
C VAL A 13 -7.35 17.14 -9.08
N LYS A 14 -7.87 16.86 -7.88
CA LYS A 14 -7.93 15.48 -7.37
C LYS A 14 -8.79 14.57 -8.23
N ALA A 15 -9.94 15.05 -8.70
CA ALA A 15 -10.81 14.28 -9.58
C ALA A 15 -10.14 13.96 -10.93
N LEU A 16 -9.40 14.91 -11.50
CA LEU A 16 -8.61 14.73 -12.71
C LEU A 16 -7.46 13.75 -12.49
N GLU A 17 -6.72 13.88 -11.39
CA GLU A 17 -5.68 12.92 -11.00
C GLU A 17 -6.27 11.51 -10.82
N TRP A 18 -7.47 11.38 -10.27
CA TRP A 18 -8.15 10.09 -10.15
C TRP A 18 -8.47 9.47 -11.51
N SER A 19 -9.04 10.25 -12.44
CA SER A 19 -9.37 9.81 -13.79
C SER A 19 -8.13 9.40 -14.60
N CYS A 20 -7.05 10.17 -14.51
CA CYS A 20 -5.79 9.81 -15.16
C CYS A 20 -5.16 8.56 -14.53
N ASN A 21 -5.29 8.38 -13.21
CA ASN A 21 -4.81 7.19 -12.53
C ASN A 21 -5.57 5.94 -13.00
N THR A 22 -6.90 5.95 -13.09
CA THR A 22 -7.65 4.79 -13.59
C THR A 22 -7.26 4.42 -15.03
N LEU A 23 -6.87 5.41 -15.84
CA LEU A 23 -6.43 5.19 -17.21
C LEU A 23 -4.98 4.70 -17.33
N SER A 24 -4.17 4.82 -16.27
CA SER A 24 -2.77 4.40 -16.24
C SER A 24 -2.62 2.88 -16.41
N PRO A 25 -1.68 2.38 -17.24
CA PRO A 25 -1.55 0.96 -17.53
C PRO A 25 -1.50 0.02 -16.31
N PRO A 26 -0.78 0.35 -15.20
CA PRO A 26 -0.75 -0.50 -14.02
C PRO A 26 -2.10 -0.65 -13.30
N ASN A 27 -3.03 0.29 -13.50
CA ASN A 27 -4.37 0.25 -12.90
C ASN A 27 -5.39 -0.52 -13.75
N ARG A 28 -4.99 -1.03 -14.92
CA ARG A 28 -5.80 -1.94 -15.74
C ARG A 28 -5.52 -3.41 -15.44
N ILE A 29 -4.53 -3.68 -14.58
CA ILE A 29 -4.14 -5.02 -14.18
C ILE A 29 -5.18 -5.53 -13.16
N PRO A 30 -5.63 -6.80 -13.24
CA PRO A 30 -6.52 -7.37 -12.24
C PRO A 30 -5.96 -7.27 -10.82
N PRO A 31 -6.80 -7.04 -9.79
CA PRO A 31 -6.35 -6.86 -8.41
C PRO A 31 -5.58 -8.07 -7.86
N GLU A 32 -5.84 -9.29 -8.35
CA GLU A 32 -5.14 -10.51 -7.98
C GLU A 32 -3.69 -10.49 -8.46
N VAL A 33 -3.45 -10.04 -9.70
CA VAL A 33 -2.11 -9.92 -10.27
C VAL A 33 -1.35 -8.79 -9.59
N LEU A 34 -2.02 -7.66 -9.36
CA LEU A 34 -1.47 -6.53 -8.63
C LEU A 34 -1.08 -6.93 -7.19
N SER A 35 -1.90 -7.74 -6.52
CA SER A 35 -1.61 -8.30 -5.20
C SER A 35 -0.36 -9.19 -5.20
N ARG A 36 -0.19 -10.06 -6.21
CA ARG A 36 1.03 -10.87 -6.37
C ARG A 36 2.26 -9.98 -6.54
N ILE A 37 2.15 -8.92 -7.32
CA ILE A 37 3.23 -7.93 -7.50
C ILE A 37 3.58 -7.26 -6.17
N PHE A 38 2.58 -6.86 -5.37
CA PHE A 38 2.79 -6.25 -4.07
C PHE A 38 3.56 -7.15 -3.10
N VAL A 39 3.21 -8.44 -3.03
CA VAL A 39 3.94 -9.42 -2.20
C VAL A 39 5.39 -9.55 -2.67
N MET A 40 5.64 -9.61 -3.98
CA MET A 40 7.01 -9.65 -4.52
C MET A 40 7.80 -8.37 -4.19
N VAL A 41 7.16 -7.19 -4.27
CA VAL A 41 7.78 -5.92 -3.88
C VAL A 41 8.13 -5.91 -2.40
N GLN A 42 7.25 -6.41 -1.53
CA GLN A 42 7.53 -6.54 -0.10
C GLN A 42 8.73 -7.46 0.15
N TRP A 43 8.71 -8.66 -0.42
CA TRP A 43 9.79 -9.63 -0.28
C TRP A 43 11.13 -9.04 -0.76
N ARG A 44 11.17 -8.43 -1.95
CA ARG A 44 12.37 -7.74 -2.46
C ARG A 44 12.80 -6.55 -1.61
N SER A 45 11.86 -5.81 -1.03
CA SER A 45 12.19 -4.68 -0.14
C SER A 45 12.87 -5.16 1.14
N ARG A 46 12.41 -6.29 1.70
CA ARG A 46 13.03 -6.94 2.86
C ARG A 46 14.37 -7.56 2.51
N ALA A 47 14.43 -8.32 1.42
CA ALA A 47 15.65 -8.98 0.93
C ALA A 47 16.71 -8.01 0.38
N ARG A 48 16.39 -6.74 0.13
CA ARG A 48 17.40 -5.69 -0.11
C ARG A 48 17.82 -4.97 1.17
N GLY A 49 17.07 -5.15 2.25
CA GLY A 49 17.36 -4.62 3.57
C GLY A 49 18.09 -5.62 4.46
N LEU A 50 18.87 -6.57 3.91
CA LEU A 50 19.59 -7.67 4.57
C LEU A 50 20.48 -7.19 5.74
N GLY A 51 19.88 -6.83 6.87
CA GLY A 51 20.56 -6.35 8.06
C GLY A 51 19.91 -5.16 8.76
N ARG A 52 18.84 -4.56 8.22
CA ARG A 52 18.05 -3.55 8.95
C ARG A 52 16.65 -4.10 9.26
N PRO A 53 16.42 -4.58 10.50
CA PRO A 53 15.10 -4.91 10.98
C PRO A 53 14.15 -3.77 10.62
N GLY A 54 13.09 -4.11 9.88
CA GLY A 54 11.93 -3.30 9.48
C GLY A 54 12.11 -2.22 8.40
N ASN A 55 12.76 -2.56 7.29
CA ASN A 55 12.53 -1.82 6.05
C ASN A 55 11.03 -1.84 5.65
N LEU A 56 10.35 -0.70 5.87
CA LEU A 56 8.94 -0.49 5.51
C LEU A 56 8.76 0.20 4.15
N ALA A 57 9.80 0.26 3.30
CA ALA A 57 9.73 0.93 2.00
C ALA A 57 8.63 0.36 1.09
N TRP A 58 8.29 -0.92 1.26
CA TRP A 58 7.19 -1.54 0.53
C TRP A 58 5.83 -0.89 0.80
N LEU A 59 5.62 -0.25 1.98
CA LEU A 59 4.36 0.45 2.29
C LEU A 59 4.05 1.58 1.30
N LYS A 60 5.05 2.08 0.56
CA LYS A 60 4.87 3.08 -0.50
C LYS A 60 3.81 2.66 -1.53
N ILE A 61 3.61 1.35 -1.77
CA ILE A 61 2.56 0.86 -2.67
C ILE A 61 1.15 1.28 -2.22
N THR A 62 0.92 1.44 -0.90
CA THR A 62 -0.37 1.89 -0.36
C THR A 62 -0.63 3.39 -0.52
N HIS A 63 0.36 4.14 -1.03
CA HIS A 63 0.31 5.59 -1.23
C HIS A 63 0.34 6.01 -2.70
N VAL A 64 0.37 5.07 -3.66
CA VAL A 64 0.44 5.39 -5.10
C VAL A 64 -0.87 5.98 -5.60
N CYS A 65 -1.97 5.24 -5.46
CA CYS A 65 -3.31 5.69 -5.80
C CYS A 65 -4.34 4.97 -4.93
N ARG A 66 -5.61 5.37 -5.03
CA ARG A 66 -6.71 4.75 -4.28
C ARG A 66 -6.86 3.26 -4.61
N HIS A 67 -6.82 2.90 -5.89
CA HIS A 67 -6.95 1.50 -6.33
C HIS A 67 -5.84 0.62 -5.73
N TRP A 68 -4.59 1.07 -5.78
CA TRP A 68 -3.46 0.32 -5.18
C TRP A 68 -3.60 0.18 -3.68
N ARG A 69 -4.07 1.24 -3.00
CA ARG A 69 -4.32 1.19 -1.56
C ARG A 69 -5.40 0.18 -1.22
N GLU A 70 -6.53 0.20 -1.91
CA GLU A 70 -7.65 -0.73 -1.68
C GLU A 70 -7.21 -2.17 -1.94
N THR A 71 -6.54 -2.44 -3.07
CA THR A 71 -6.00 -3.76 -3.40
C THR A 71 -4.96 -4.24 -2.38
N ALA A 72 -4.04 -3.37 -1.96
CA ALA A 72 -3.03 -3.71 -0.96
C ALA A 72 -3.65 -4.00 0.42
N ILE A 73 -4.66 -3.24 0.83
CA ILE A 73 -5.36 -3.49 2.11
C ILE A 73 -6.12 -4.82 2.06
N ALA A 74 -6.74 -5.17 0.93
CA ALA A 74 -7.45 -6.44 0.75
C ALA A 74 -6.53 -7.66 0.67
N CYS A 75 -5.27 -7.48 0.25
CA CYS A 75 -4.30 -8.57 0.14
C CYS A 75 -3.73 -8.96 1.52
N GLN A 76 -4.36 -9.92 2.21
CA GLN A 76 -3.92 -10.38 3.54
C GLN A 76 -2.45 -10.85 3.56
N ALA A 77 -2.02 -11.58 2.53
CA ALA A 77 -0.64 -12.10 2.41
C ALA A 77 0.43 -11.01 2.43
N LEU A 78 0.08 -9.77 2.08
CA LEU A 78 0.97 -8.62 2.16
C LEU A 78 1.24 -8.17 3.61
N TRP A 79 0.41 -8.57 4.57
CA TRP A 79 0.47 -8.11 5.96
C TRP A 79 0.91 -9.20 6.96
N THR A 80 1.19 -10.41 6.51
CA THR A 80 1.46 -11.57 7.39
C THR A 80 2.85 -11.57 8.02
N THR A 81 3.86 -11.03 7.32
CA THR A 81 5.20 -10.92 7.90
C THR A 81 5.30 -9.64 8.72
N LEU A 82 5.49 -9.78 10.03
CA LEU A 82 5.44 -8.66 10.95
C LEU A 82 6.75 -7.86 10.95
N SER A 83 6.62 -6.58 11.28
CA SER A 83 7.75 -5.70 11.59
C SER A 83 7.48 -5.05 12.93
N PHE A 84 8.45 -5.10 13.83
CA PHE A 84 8.32 -4.60 15.21
C PHE A 84 8.97 -3.24 15.44
N ILE A 85 9.47 -2.54 14.39
CA ILE A 85 10.06 -1.20 14.58
C ILE A 85 9.02 -0.21 15.14
N LYS A 86 7.81 -0.23 14.57
CA LYS A 86 6.78 0.77 14.86
C LYS A 86 5.50 0.06 15.32
N PRO A 87 5.13 0.13 16.62
CA PRO A 87 3.95 -0.55 17.15
C PRO A 87 2.67 -0.26 16.37
N LYS A 88 2.48 0.98 15.89
CA LYS A 88 1.33 1.36 15.05
C LYS A 88 1.27 0.57 13.73
N ILE A 89 2.42 0.31 13.12
CA ILE A 89 2.50 -0.47 11.87
C ILE A 89 2.33 -1.95 12.15
N THR A 90 2.90 -2.46 13.25
CA THR A 90 2.68 -3.84 13.70
C THR A 90 1.20 -4.11 13.93
N HIS A 91 0.51 -3.22 14.64
CA HIS A 91 -0.94 -3.32 14.87
C HIS A 91 -1.72 -3.30 13.54
N LEU A 92 -1.30 -2.46 12.59
CA LEU A 92 -1.92 -2.39 11.28
C LEU A 92 -1.72 -3.67 10.47
N MET A 93 -0.53 -4.28 10.56
CA MET A 93 -0.21 -5.57 9.95
C MET A 93 -1.09 -6.68 10.54
N LEU A 94 -1.16 -6.77 11.87
CA LEU A 94 -2.02 -7.72 12.58
C LEU A 94 -3.48 -7.56 12.14
N GLN A 95 -4.02 -6.34 12.18
CA GLN A 95 -5.40 -6.07 11.78
C GLN A 95 -5.70 -6.47 10.33
N ARG A 96 -4.74 -6.29 9.40
CA ARG A 96 -4.95 -6.55 7.98
C ARG A 96 -4.62 -7.98 7.56
N SER A 97 -3.78 -8.67 8.32
CA SER A 97 -3.51 -10.10 8.14
C SER A 97 -4.72 -10.97 8.46
N GLN A 98 -5.67 -10.46 9.25
CA GLN A 98 -6.87 -11.19 9.67
C GLN A 98 -6.48 -12.53 10.31
N ASN A 99 -6.99 -13.65 9.77
CA ASN A 99 -6.71 -15.00 10.27
C ASN A 99 -5.59 -15.70 9.47
N ALA A 100 -4.85 -14.98 8.62
CA ALA A 100 -3.76 -15.57 7.84
C ALA A 100 -2.56 -15.93 8.75
N PRO A 101 -1.82 -17.01 8.47
CA PRO A 101 -0.62 -17.38 9.23
C PRO A 101 0.42 -16.25 9.24
N LEU A 102 0.91 -15.91 10.42
CA LEU A 102 1.89 -14.83 10.63
C LEU A 102 3.32 -15.35 10.54
N ILE A 103 4.21 -14.51 10.01
CA ILE A 103 5.65 -14.79 9.93
C ILE A 103 6.37 -13.75 10.78
N VAL A 104 7.27 -14.22 11.65
CA VAL A 104 8.14 -13.39 12.48
C VAL A 104 9.58 -13.68 12.07
N ASP A 105 10.24 -12.68 11.50
CA ASP A 105 11.67 -12.73 11.20
C ASP A 105 12.41 -12.17 12.43
N PHE A 106 13.37 -12.94 12.97
CA PHE A 106 14.25 -12.54 14.09
C PHE A 106 15.53 -11.86 13.59
#